data_AF-A0ABF7REC8-F1
#
_entry.id   AF-A0ABF7REC8-F1
#
_cell.length_a   1.000
_cell.length_b   1.000
_cell.length_c   1.000
_cell.angle_alpha   90.00
_cell.angle_beta   90.00
_cell.angle_gamma   90.00
#
_symmetry.space_group_name_H-M   'P 1'
#
loop_
_entity.id
_entity.type
_entity.pdbx_description
1 polymer ?
#
loop_
_entity_poly.entity_id
_entity_poly.type
_entity_poly.pdbx_seq_one_letter_code
_entity_poly.pdbx_strand_id
1 'polypeptide(L)'
;MAVYRIERDDELIARLIPLEAQFWHYVETDTPPPGDGSESADRALRCLYPRDSGGTVDFSDDRQLSATFADMVAVREQIEALEVAAAKLKQTIQYAMGDASRALFDTGEVTFRRSKDGTSTDLDRLLADHPELAQQYAIPKAGSRRFLIYP
;
A
#
# COMPACT_ATOMS: atom_id res chain seq x y z
N MET A 1 -19.56 20.68 -28.94
CA MET A 1 -18.14 20.30 -28.75
C MET A 1 -17.50 21.34 -27.85
N ALA A 2 -17.07 20.97 -26.65
CA ALA A 2 -16.31 21.87 -25.79
C ALA A 2 -14.82 21.74 -26.13
N VAL A 3 -14.15 22.85 -26.41
CA VAL A 3 -12.70 22.89 -26.60
C VAL A 3 -12.08 23.21 -25.25
N TYR A 4 -11.40 22.24 -24.65
CA TYR A 4 -10.58 22.46 -23.46
C TYR A 4 -9.18 22.88 -23.90
N ARG A 5 -8.77 24.09 -23.49
CA ARG A 5 -7.44 24.63 -23.76
C ARG A 5 -6.55 24.31 -22.56
N ILE A 6 -5.49 23.56 -22.80
CA ILE A 6 -4.46 23.26 -21.80
C ILE A 6 -3.39 24.33 -21.96
N GLU A 7 -3.26 25.20 -20.97
CA GLU A 7 -2.22 26.23 -20.93
C GLU A 7 -0.87 25.60 -20.58
N ARG A 8 0.20 26.14 -21.16
CA ARG A 8 1.56 25.68 -20.87
C ARG A 8 1.96 26.12 -19.47
N ASP A 9 2.35 25.16 -18.64
CA ASP A 9 2.87 25.42 -17.30
C ASP A 9 4.39 25.37 -17.32
N ASP A 10 5.02 26.54 -17.42
CA ASP A 10 6.48 26.66 -17.46
C ASP A 10 7.15 26.22 -16.15
N GLU A 11 6.45 26.31 -15.01
CA GLU A 11 6.99 25.89 -13.72
C GLU A 11 7.01 24.36 -13.62
N LEU A 12 5.94 23.69 -14.03
CA LEU A 12 5.89 22.24 -14.14
C LEU A 12 6.98 21.72 -15.10
N ILE A 13 7.12 22.35 -16.27
CA ILE A 13 8.15 21.97 -17.26
C ILE A 13 9.55 22.11 -16.66
N ALA A 14 9.83 23.23 -15.97
CA ALA A 14 11.13 23.44 -15.32
C ALA A 14 11.44 22.38 -14.26
N ARG A 15 10.43 21.85 -13.56
CA ARG A 15 10.59 20.75 -12.60
C ARG A 15 10.76 19.38 -13.26
N LEU A 16 10.13 19.16 -14.42
CA LEU A 16 10.22 17.88 -15.15
C LEU A 16 11.58 17.67 -15.83
N ILE A 17 12.18 18.71 -16.43
CA ILE A 17 13.49 18.62 -17.11
C ILE A 17 14.57 17.91 -16.27
N PRO A 18 14.85 18.29 -15.00
CA PRO A 18 15.87 17.61 -14.21
C PRO A 18 15.50 16.16 -13.87
N LEU A 19 14.22 15.87 -13.64
CA LEU A 19 13.74 14.50 -13.37
C LEU A 19 13.89 13.60 -14.60
N GLU A 20 13.58 14.12 -15.79
CA GLU A 20 13.76 13.43 -17.07
C GLU A 20 15.24 13.17 -17.36
N ALA A 21 16.12 14.15 -17.09
CA ALA A 21 17.56 13.99 -17.24
C ALA A 21 18.11 12.92 -16.29
N GLN A 22 17.66 12.90 -15.03
CA GLN A 22 18.04 11.88 -14.06
C GLN A 22 17.54 10.49 -14.47
N PHE A 23 16.30 10.40 -14.93
CA PHE A 23 15.74 9.15 -15.46
C PHE A 23 16.56 8.64 -16.65
N TRP A 24 16.87 9.51 -17.61
CA TRP A 24 17.66 9.15 -18.79
C TRP A 24 19.07 8.69 -18.42
N HIS A 25 19.69 9.31 -17.40
CA HIS A 25 20.97 8.87 -16.88
C HIS A 25 20.93 7.41 -16.38
N TYR A 26 19.91 7.03 -15.60
CA TYR A 26 19.73 5.64 -15.16
C TYR A 26 19.57 4.66 -16.34
N VAL A 27 18.91 5.09 -17.42
CA VAL A 27 18.77 4.30 -18.65
C VAL A 27 20.12 4.15 -19.37
N GLU A 28 20.87 5.24 -19.53
CA GLU A 28 22.17 5.23 -20.20
C GLU A 28 23.23 4.40 -19.46
N THR A 29 23.21 4.41 -18.12
CA THR A 29 24.16 3.67 -17.29
C THR A 29 23.72 2.26 -16.93
N ASP A 30 22.57 1.81 -17.44
CA ASP A 30 21.94 0.53 -17.08
C ASP A 30 21.91 0.29 -15.55
N THR A 31 21.66 1.38 -14.81
CA THR A 31 21.67 1.36 -13.35
C THR A 31 20.23 1.47 -12.85
N PRO A 32 19.71 0.48 -12.11
CA PRO A 32 18.35 0.57 -11.61
C PRO A 32 18.23 1.78 -10.66
N PRO A 33 17.16 2.59 -10.78
CA PRO A 33 16.93 3.69 -9.87
C PRO A 33 16.72 3.16 -8.45
N PRO A 34 17.07 3.95 -7.41
CA PRO A 34 16.82 3.56 -6.04
C PRO A 34 15.32 3.37 -5.79
N GLY A 35 14.98 2.45 -4.87
CA GLY A 35 13.60 2.27 -4.44
C GLY A 35 13.08 3.52 -3.74
N ASP A 36 11.97 4.07 -4.24
CA ASP A 36 11.35 5.32 -3.77
C ASP A 36 10.11 5.07 -2.89
N GLY A 37 9.77 3.80 -2.64
CA GLY A 37 8.57 3.40 -1.91
C GLY A 37 7.27 3.47 -2.71
N SER A 38 7.33 3.76 -4.01
CA SER A 38 6.16 3.82 -4.89
C SER A 38 5.60 2.43 -5.23
N GLU A 39 4.31 2.38 -5.59
CA GLU A 39 3.68 1.16 -6.13
C GLU A 39 4.38 0.69 -7.42
N SER A 40 4.93 1.61 -8.22
CA SER A 40 5.71 1.28 -9.42
C SER A 40 7.01 0.55 -9.11
N ALA A 41 7.75 0.98 -8.08
CA ALA A 41 8.97 0.32 -7.65
C ALA A 41 8.67 -1.09 -7.10
N ASP A 42 7.62 -1.24 -6.29
CA ASP A 42 7.18 -2.56 -5.81
C ASP A 42 6.78 -3.48 -6.97
N ARG A 43 6.02 -2.97 -7.95
CA ARG A 43 5.65 -3.74 -9.15
C ARG A 43 6.88 -4.15 -9.96
N ALA A 44 7.85 -3.26 -10.12
CA ALA A 44 9.11 -3.56 -10.81
C ALA A 44 9.87 -4.70 -10.09
N LEU A 45 9.99 -4.67 -8.76
CA LEU A 45 10.63 -5.73 -7.98
C LEU A 45 9.92 -7.09 -8.15
N ARG A 46 8.58 -7.12 -8.17
CA ARG A 46 7.81 -8.35 -8.44
C ARG A 46 8.04 -8.89 -9.85
N CYS A 47 8.22 -8.01 -10.84
CA CYS A 47 8.55 -8.41 -12.21
C CYS A 47 9.99 -8.91 -12.36
N LEU A 48 10.94 -8.28 -11.67
CA LEU A 48 12.36 -8.67 -11.69
C LEU A 48 12.59 -10.01 -10.98
N TYR A 49 11.87 -10.24 -9.87
CA TYR A 49 12.02 -11.45 -9.07
C TYR A 49 10.71 -12.20 -8.89
N PRO A 50 10.14 -12.80 -9.95
CA PRO A 50 8.81 -13.42 -9.93
C PRO A 50 8.76 -14.75 -9.17
N ARG A 51 9.91 -15.39 -8.95
CA ARG A 51 10.07 -16.67 -8.23
C ARG A 51 11.20 -16.56 -7.23
N ASP A 52 11.10 -17.25 -6.11
CA ASP A 52 12.26 -17.49 -5.25
C ASP A 52 13.05 -18.72 -5.72
N SER A 53 14.30 -18.82 -5.29
CA SER A 53 15.17 -19.98 -5.55
C SER A 53 15.16 -21.01 -4.41
N GLY A 54 14.40 -20.77 -3.33
CA GLY A 54 14.53 -21.48 -2.06
C GLY A 54 15.85 -21.29 -1.31
N GLY A 55 16.76 -20.44 -1.82
CA GLY A 55 18.05 -20.16 -1.20
C GLY A 55 17.97 -19.12 -0.09
N THR A 56 18.89 -19.23 0.87
CA THR A 56 19.11 -18.23 1.91
C THR A 56 20.35 -17.41 1.55
N VAL A 57 20.23 -16.08 1.61
CA VAL A 57 21.36 -15.16 1.52
C VAL A 57 21.61 -14.60 2.91
N ASP A 58 22.87 -14.62 3.35
CA ASP A 58 23.28 -14.08 4.65
C ASP A 58 23.84 -12.67 4.47
N PHE A 59 23.14 -11.68 5.04
CA PHE A 59 23.55 -10.27 5.05
C PHE A 59 24.04 -9.81 6.43
N SER A 60 24.29 -10.71 7.37
CA SER A 60 24.68 -10.38 8.76
C SER A 60 25.96 -9.55 8.85
N ASP A 61 26.90 -9.75 7.92
CA ASP A 61 28.14 -8.97 7.84
C ASP A 61 28.01 -7.67 7.00
N ASP A 62 26.90 -7.49 6.28
CA ASP A 62 26.61 -6.26 5.55
C ASP A 62 26.03 -5.22 6.53
N ARG A 63 26.90 -4.32 6.99
CA ARG A 63 26.53 -3.27 7.93
C ARG A 63 25.44 -2.33 7.39
N GLN A 64 25.44 -2.05 6.09
CA GLN A 64 24.45 -1.14 5.50
C GLN A 64 23.08 -1.81 5.47
N LEU A 65 23.00 -3.04 4.96
CA LEU A 65 21.72 -3.77 4.88
C LEU A 65 21.20 -4.15 6.27
N SER A 66 22.09 -4.46 7.21
CA SER A 66 21.72 -4.71 8.60
C SER A 66 21.13 -3.47 9.28
N ALA A 67 21.72 -2.28 9.04
CA ALA A 67 21.15 -1.01 9.53
C ALA A 67 19.78 -0.72 8.89
N THR A 68 19.64 -0.90 7.57
CA THR A 68 18.36 -0.74 6.86
C THR A 68 17.29 -1.68 7.43
N PHE A 69 17.64 -2.93 7.74
CA PHE A 69 16.71 -3.89 8.35
C PHE A 69 16.29 -3.43 9.76
N ALA A 70 17.23 -2.99 10.60
CA ALA A 70 16.92 -2.49 11.94
C ALA A 70 16.00 -1.25 11.88
N ASP A 71 16.28 -0.31 10.98
CA ASP A 71 15.44 0.88 10.77
C ASP A 71 14.04 0.49 10.31
N MET A 72 13.92 -0.48 9.39
CA MET A 72 12.62 -1.00 8.93
C MET A 72 11.80 -1.60 10.07
N VAL A 73 12.42 -2.40 10.94
CA VAL A 73 11.76 -2.98 12.12
C VAL A 73 11.27 -1.87 13.06
N ALA A 74 12.14 -0.90 13.38
CA ALA A 74 11.79 0.22 14.25
C ALA A 74 10.65 1.09 13.70
N VAL A 75 10.63 1.37 12.39
CA VAL A 75 9.55 2.11 11.74
C VAL A 75 8.23 1.33 11.82
N ARG A 76 8.26 0.02 11.64
CA ARG A 76 7.06 -0.82 11.73
C ARG A 76 6.47 -0.82 13.14
N GLU A 77 7.30 -0.92 14.17
CA GLU A 77 6.86 -0.81 15.57
C GLU A 77 6.22 0.55 15.86
N GLN A 78 6.77 1.64 15.32
CA GLN A 78 6.19 2.97 15.46
C GLN A 78 4.83 3.08 14.77
N ILE A 79 4.68 2.52 13.56
CA ILE A 79 3.39 2.47 12.85
C ILE A 79 2.35 1.73 13.69
N GLU A 80 2.68 0.53 14.19
CA GLU A 80 1.77 -0.27 15.01
C GLU A 80 1.36 0.48 16.30
N ALA A 81 2.30 1.17 16.95
CA ALA A 81 2.01 2.01 18.11
C ALA A 81 1.08 3.20 17.78
N LEU A 82 1.31 3.87 16.64
CA LEU A 82 0.49 4.97 16.17
C LEU A 82 -0.92 4.52 15.75
N GLU A 83 -1.05 3.36 15.13
CA GLU A 83 -2.35 2.76 14.80
C GLU A 83 -3.17 2.47 16.05
N VAL A 84 -2.54 1.91 17.09
CA VAL A 84 -3.18 1.70 18.40
C VAL A 84 -3.60 3.02 19.03
N ALA A 85 -2.75 4.05 18.98
CA ALA A 85 -3.07 5.37 19.51
C ALA A 85 -4.26 6.02 18.75
N ALA A 86 -4.24 5.96 17.42
CA ALA A 86 -5.32 6.46 16.56
C ALA A 86 -6.64 5.73 16.84
N ALA A 87 -6.60 4.41 17.02
CA ALA A 87 -7.78 3.61 17.37
C ALA A 87 -8.38 4.03 18.72
N LYS A 88 -7.54 4.24 19.74
CA LYS A 88 -7.99 4.73 21.07
C LYS A 88 -8.66 6.10 20.96
N LEU A 89 -8.03 7.05 20.26
CA LEU A 89 -8.59 8.39 20.05
C LEU A 89 -9.94 8.34 19.31
N LYS A 90 -10.03 7.53 18.25
CA LYS A 90 -11.28 7.28 17.52
C LYS A 90 -12.37 6.75 18.44
N GLN A 91 -12.06 5.75 19.28
CA GLN A 91 -13.02 5.18 20.23
C GLN A 91 -13.47 6.20 21.28
N THR A 92 -12.58 7.05 21.79
CA THR A 92 -12.94 8.14 22.71
C THR A 92 -13.94 9.10 22.07
N ILE A 93 -13.71 9.49 20.81
CA ILE A 93 -14.65 10.35 20.06
C ILE A 93 -15.98 9.63 19.86
N GLN A 94 -15.98 8.37 19.42
CA GLN A 94 -17.20 7.59 19.23
C GLN A 94 -18.01 7.44 20.53
N TYR A 95 -17.34 7.21 21.66
CA TYR A 95 -17.98 7.13 22.96
C TYR A 95 -18.65 8.47 23.33
N ALA A 96 -17.96 9.59 23.09
CA ALA A 96 -18.52 10.93 23.34
C ALA A 96 -19.67 11.28 22.38
N MET A 97 -19.65 10.77 21.13
CA MET A 97 -20.73 10.96 20.16
C MET A 97 -22.00 10.21 20.56
N GLY A 98 -21.89 9.03 21.18
CA GLY A 98 -23.05 8.19 21.49
C GLY A 98 -23.86 7.89 20.22
N ASP A 99 -25.15 8.21 20.25
CA ASP A 99 -26.07 8.00 19.11
C ASP A 99 -26.00 9.13 18.05
N ALA A 100 -25.19 10.17 18.26
CA ALA A 100 -25.08 11.28 17.34
C ALA A 100 -24.41 10.86 16.02
N SER A 101 -25.03 11.23 14.91
CA SER A 101 -24.52 10.92 13.56
C SER A 101 -23.37 11.82 13.09
N ARG A 102 -23.12 12.94 13.78
CA ARG A 102 -22.10 13.93 13.45
C ARG A 102 -21.66 14.68 14.71
N ALA A 103 -20.38 15.01 14.81
CA ALA A 103 -19.79 15.90 15.80
C ALA A 103 -18.95 16.98 15.12
N LEU A 104 -18.99 18.20 15.67
CA LEU A 104 -18.24 19.36 15.20
C LEU A 104 -17.15 19.70 16.21
N PHE A 105 -15.97 20.09 15.70
CA PHE A 105 -14.81 20.50 16.45
C PHE A 105 -14.29 21.83 15.88
N ASP A 106 -13.39 22.50 16.62
CA ASP A 106 -12.76 23.75 16.18
C ASP A 106 -12.04 23.61 14.83
N THR A 107 -11.44 22.45 14.57
CA THR A 107 -10.60 22.19 13.39
C THR A 107 -11.26 21.32 12.33
N GLY A 108 -12.51 20.88 12.52
CA GLY A 108 -13.19 20.01 11.56
C GLY A 108 -14.41 19.27 12.11
N GLU A 109 -14.83 18.22 11.41
CA GLU A 109 -15.99 17.42 11.80
C GLU A 109 -15.76 15.92 11.60
N VAL A 110 -16.54 15.11 12.31
CA VAL A 110 -16.58 13.65 12.16
C VAL A 110 -18.03 13.22 11.97
N THR A 111 -18.27 12.27 11.06
CA THR A 111 -19.56 11.58 10.91
C THR A 111 -19.44 10.11 11.27
N PHE A 112 -20.35 9.62 12.09
CA PHE A 112 -20.44 8.20 12.46
C PHE A 112 -21.90 7.77 12.32
N ARG A 113 -22.24 7.17 11.17
CA ARG A 113 -23.62 6.78 10.82
C ARG A 113 -23.69 5.28 10.67
N ARG A 114 -24.79 4.68 11.17
CA ARG A 114 -25.11 3.28 10.88
C ARG A 114 -25.41 3.16 9.38
N SER A 115 -24.65 2.32 8.68
CA SER A 115 -24.97 1.93 7.30
C SER A 115 -26.30 1.17 7.26
N LYS A 116 -26.95 1.16 6.08
CA LYS A 116 -28.11 0.29 5.86
C LYS A 116 -27.72 -1.17 6.06
N ASP A 117 -28.68 -1.97 6.51
CA ASP A 117 -28.49 -3.42 6.60
C ASP A 117 -28.14 -3.98 5.22
N GLY A 118 -27.01 -4.69 5.17
CA GLY A 118 -26.55 -5.39 3.97
C GLY A 118 -26.76 -6.88 4.14
N THR A 119 -27.00 -7.58 3.05
CA THR A 119 -26.89 -9.04 2.99
C THR A 119 -25.55 -9.40 2.37
N SER A 120 -24.85 -10.36 2.97
CA SER A 120 -23.65 -10.97 2.39
C SER A 120 -23.98 -12.42 2.04
N THR A 121 -23.38 -12.92 0.97
CA THR A 121 -23.45 -14.33 0.63
C THR A 121 -22.49 -15.11 1.52
N ASP A 122 -22.98 -16.18 2.13
CA ASP A 122 -22.15 -17.16 2.83
C ASP A 122 -21.44 -18.02 1.77
N LEU A 123 -20.25 -17.59 1.37
CA LEU A 123 -19.47 -18.25 0.33
C LEU A 123 -19.03 -19.65 0.75
N ASP A 124 -18.68 -19.84 2.02
CA ASP A 124 -18.22 -21.14 2.51
C ASP A 124 -19.34 -22.17 2.42
N ARG A 125 -20.54 -21.80 2.86
CA ARG A 125 -21.72 -22.65 2.73
C ARG A 125 -22.11 -22.87 1.27
N LEU A 126 -22.09 -21.83 0.44
CA LEU A 126 -22.38 -21.94 -0.99
C LEU A 126 -21.42 -22.91 -1.69
N LEU A 127 -20.13 -22.84 -1.39
CA LEU A 127 -19.11 -23.72 -1.98
C LEU A 127 -19.15 -25.14 -1.41
N ALA A 128 -19.61 -25.32 -0.18
CA ALA A 128 -19.84 -26.64 0.41
C ALA A 128 -21.07 -27.34 -0.21
N ASP A 129 -22.15 -26.60 -0.42
CA ASP A 129 -23.39 -27.10 -1.03
C ASP A 129 -23.23 -27.28 -2.56
N HIS A 130 -22.39 -26.46 -3.20
CA HIS A 130 -22.15 -26.42 -4.65
C HIS A 130 -20.66 -26.34 -5.04
N PRO A 131 -19.89 -27.43 -4.86
CA PRO A 131 -18.46 -27.46 -5.19
C PRO A 131 -18.17 -27.25 -6.69
N GLU A 132 -19.12 -27.54 -7.57
CA GLU A 132 -19.03 -27.30 -9.01
C GLU A 132 -18.84 -25.82 -9.36
N LEU A 133 -19.42 -24.91 -8.56
CA LEU A 133 -19.27 -23.48 -8.75
C LEU A 133 -17.84 -23.03 -8.44
N ALA A 134 -17.16 -23.66 -7.47
CA ALA A 134 -15.76 -23.37 -7.18
C ALA A 134 -14.89 -23.57 -8.43
N GLN A 135 -15.13 -24.65 -9.15
CA GLN A 135 -14.36 -25.00 -10.34
C GLN A 135 -14.77 -24.15 -11.56
N GLN A 136 -16.06 -23.88 -11.74
CA GLN A 136 -16.57 -23.08 -12.85
C GLN A 136 -16.09 -21.62 -12.82
N TYR A 137 -15.93 -21.05 -11.63
CA TYR A 137 -15.53 -19.65 -11.44
C TYR A 137 -14.06 -19.49 -11.01
N ALA A 138 -13.27 -20.57 -11.03
CA ALA A 138 -11.85 -20.52 -10.74
C ALA A 138 -11.10 -19.73 -11.83
N ILE A 139 -10.51 -18.60 -11.44
CA ILE A 139 -9.58 -17.85 -12.28
C ILE A 139 -8.16 -18.16 -11.81
N PRO A 140 -7.25 -18.60 -12.69
CA PRO A 140 -5.86 -18.83 -12.31
C PRO A 140 -5.24 -17.49 -11.89
N LYS A 141 -4.79 -17.41 -10.64
CA LYS A 141 -4.02 -16.29 -10.12
C LYS A 141 -2.57 -16.72 -9.98
N ALA A 142 -1.66 -15.96 -10.58
CA ALA A 142 -0.23 -16.16 -10.34
C ALA A 142 0.06 -15.91 -8.85
N GLY A 143 0.83 -16.80 -8.24
CA GLY A 143 1.38 -16.56 -6.91
C GLY A 143 2.26 -15.32 -6.91
N SER A 144 2.38 -14.67 -5.75
CA SER A 144 3.32 -13.57 -5.53
C SER A 144 4.25 -13.92 -4.37
N ARG A 145 5.51 -13.48 -4.47
CA ARG A 145 6.45 -13.58 -3.36
C ARG A 145 5.99 -12.65 -2.25
N ARG A 146 5.87 -13.18 -1.03
CA ARG A 146 5.46 -12.42 0.15
C ARG A 146 6.70 -11.92 0.86
N PHE A 147 6.70 -10.63 1.21
CA PHE A 147 7.70 -10.05 2.09
C PHE A 147 7.21 -10.18 3.53
N LEU A 148 7.83 -11.07 4.31
CA LEU A 148 7.50 -11.30 5.72
C LEU A 148 8.72 -10.96 6.57
N ILE A 149 8.49 -10.33 7.71
CA ILE A 149 9.53 -9.91 8.64
C ILE A 149 9.41 -10.78 9.89
N TYR A 150 10.54 -11.32 10.34
CA TYR A 150 10.68 -12.05 11.58
C TYR A 150 11.77 -11.33 12.39
N PRO A 151 11.39 -10.46 13.34
CA PRO A 151 12.35 -9.76 14.19
C PRO A 151 12.99 -10.70 15.21
#